data_AF-A0A7S3F4D1-F1
#
_entry.id   AF-A0A7S3F4D1-F1
#
_cell.length_a   1.000
_cell.length_b   1.000
_cell.length_c   1.000
_cell.angle_alpha   90.00
_cell.angle_beta   90.00
_cell.angle_gamma   90.00
#
_symmetry.space_group_name_H-M   'P 1'
#
loop_
_entity.id
_entity.type
_entity.pdbx_description
1 polymer ?
#
loop_
_entity_poly.entity_id
_entity_poly.type
_entity_poly.pdbx_seq_one_letter_code
_entity_poly.pdbx_strand_id
1 'polypeptide(L)'
;AMLFTHWNACVQFLVSAAQDFPDDSWVSRLGLVDAAPGTQYSWALFNSLSHMLCIGYGFFPPGNVGEVWATNISMLTGASMYASFIGLAASLLMDSDSGDARYAAQLDAINLYMANRRLPLALRDRVRDNLAYRWRTRRLLDEHDALDSLPAS
;
A
#
# COMPACT_ATOMS: atom_id res chain seq x y z
N ALA A 1 2.77 -3.01 -8.55
CA ALA A 1 3.43 -4.03 -7.70
C ALA A 1 3.67 -5.33 -8.47
N MET A 2 2.63 -6.00 -8.99
CA MET A 2 2.77 -7.32 -9.65
C MET A 2 3.71 -7.34 -10.88
N LEU A 3 3.64 -6.31 -11.75
CA LEU A 3 4.55 -6.23 -12.90
C LEU A 3 6.01 -6.05 -12.47
N PHE A 4 6.25 -5.27 -11.41
CA PHE A 4 7.58 -5.05 -10.87
C PHE A 4 8.16 -6.34 -10.29
N THR A 5 7.39 -7.08 -9.47
CA THR A 5 7.84 -8.36 -8.92
C THR A 5 8.10 -9.40 -10.00
N HIS A 6 7.31 -9.39 -11.09
CA HIS A 6 7.57 -10.23 -12.25
C HIS A 6 8.91 -9.89 -12.93
N TRP A 7 9.13 -8.61 -13.25
CA TRP A 7 10.39 -8.18 -13.88
C TRP A 7 11.60 -8.44 -13.00
N ASN A 8 11.48 -8.17 -11.71
CA ASN A 8 12.53 -8.37 -10.74
C ASN A 8 12.87 -9.87 -10.60
N ALA A 9 11.87 -10.76 -10.58
CA ALA A 9 12.08 -12.21 -10.65
C ALA A 9 12.82 -12.64 -11.93
N CYS A 10 12.38 -12.15 -13.10
CA CYS A 10 13.01 -12.46 -14.38
C CYS A 10 14.46 -11.97 -14.43
N VAL A 11 14.75 -10.76 -13.92
CA VAL A 11 16.10 -10.20 -13.88
C VAL A 11 17.00 -11.01 -12.94
N GLN A 12 16.51 -11.42 -11.77
CA GLN A 12 17.27 -12.26 -10.83
C GLN A 12 17.67 -13.60 -11.45
N PHE A 13 16.74 -14.26 -12.15
CA PHE A 13 17.04 -15.49 -12.85
C PHE A 13 17.98 -15.26 -14.05
N LEU A 14 17.79 -14.17 -14.79
CA LEU A 14 18.63 -13.79 -15.93
C LEU A 14 20.08 -13.50 -15.49
N VAL A 15 20.30 -12.92 -14.32
CA VAL A 15 21.66 -12.67 -13.79
C VAL A 15 22.42 -13.97 -13.58
N SER A 16 21.78 -14.99 -12.98
CA SER A 16 22.39 -16.31 -12.82
C SER A 16 22.58 -17.02 -14.16
N ALA A 17 21.63 -16.87 -15.10
CA ALA A 17 21.75 -17.44 -16.45
C ALA A 17 22.85 -16.79 -17.31
N ALA A 18 23.04 -15.48 -17.19
CA ALA A 18 24.09 -14.74 -17.90
C ALA A 18 25.51 -15.09 -17.42
N GLN A 19 25.61 -15.76 -16.27
CA GLN A 19 26.85 -16.26 -15.68
C GLN A 19 27.04 -17.77 -15.90
N ASP A 20 26.23 -18.38 -16.77
CA ASP A 20 26.21 -19.82 -17.04
C ASP A 20 25.96 -20.68 -15.79
N PHE A 21 25.10 -20.20 -14.89
CA PHE A 21 24.68 -20.91 -13.67
C PHE A 21 25.84 -21.46 -12.82
N PRO A 22 26.68 -20.58 -12.25
CA PRO A 22 27.83 -21.03 -11.46
C PRO A 22 27.39 -21.86 -10.25
N ASP A 23 28.23 -22.79 -9.78
CA ASP A 23 27.88 -23.74 -8.71
C ASP A 23 27.45 -23.06 -7.39
N ASP A 24 27.94 -21.84 -7.15
CA ASP A 24 27.61 -21.03 -5.98
C ASP A 24 26.31 -20.22 -6.13
N SER A 25 25.76 -20.11 -7.34
CA SER A 25 24.52 -19.38 -7.61
C SER A 25 23.34 -19.95 -6.81
N TRP A 26 22.40 -19.09 -6.45
CA TRP A 26 21.18 -19.54 -5.78
C TRP A 26 20.39 -20.56 -6.65
N VAL A 27 20.43 -20.42 -7.98
CA VAL A 27 19.77 -21.32 -8.94
C VAL A 27 20.39 -22.71 -8.91
N SER A 28 21.72 -22.82 -9.00
CA SER A 28 22.44 -24.10 -8.98
C SER A 28 22.33 -24.77 -7.62
N ARG A 29 22.41 -24.01 -6.53
CA ARG A 29 22.26 -24.54 -5.16
C ARG A 29 20.87 -25.06 -4.85
N LEU A 30 19.84 -24.52 -5.49
CA LEU A 30 18.47 -25.02 -5.42
C LEU A 30 18.19 -26.17 -6.41
N GLY A 31 19.16 -26.56 -7.25
CA GLY A 31 18.98 -27.59 -8.27
C GLY A 31 17.98 -27.19 -9.35
N LEU A 32 17.88 -25.89 -9.66
CA LEU A 32 16.86 -25.35 -10.56
C LEU A 32 17.29 -25.29 -12.03
N VAL A 33 18.57 -25.52 -12.33
CA VAL A 33 19.12 -25.40 -13.70
C VAL A 33 18.34 -26.27 -14.70
N ASP A 34 18.08 -27.53 -14.35
CA ASP A 34 17.34 -28.49 -15.19
C ASP A 34 15.86 -28.62 -14.81
N ALA A 35 15.36 -27.78 -13.91
CA ALA A 35 13.97 -27.84 -13.47
C ALA A 35 13.01 -27.30 -14.55
N ALA A 36 11.73 -27.70 -14.47
CA ALA A 36 10.71 -27.17 -15.37
C ALA A 36 10.63 -25.63 -15.28
N PRO A 37 10.36 -24.91 -16.39
CA PRO A 37 10.31 -23.44 -16.41
C PRO A 37 9.32 -22.85 -15.39
N GLY A 38 8.20 -23.54 -15.16
CA GLY A 38 7.23 -23.13 -14.13
C GLY A 38 7.80 -23.18 -12.71
N THR A 39 8.63 -24.18 -12.40
CA THR A 39 9.30 -24.32 -11.11
C THR A 39 10.38 -23.25 -10.94
N GLN A 40 11.20 -23.02 -11.96
CA GLN A 40 12.22 -21.96 -11.98
C GLN A 40 11.58 -20.58 -11.73
N TYR A 41 10.53 -20.26 -12.48
CA TYR A 41 9.82 -19.00 -12.34
C TYR A 41 9.16 -18.84 -10.97
N SER A 42 8.58 -19.90 -10.41
CA SER A 42 7.94 -19.86 -9.09
C SER A 42 8.93 -19.51 -7.98
N TRP A 43 10.13 -20.10 -8.02
CA TRP A 43 11.21 -19.78 -7.06
C TRP A 43 11.79 -18.39 -7.28
N ALA A 44 11.98 -17.97 -8.54
CA ALA A 44 12.43 -16.61 -8.85
C ALA A 44 11.42 -15.56 -8.34
N LEU A 45 10.12 -15.83 -8.51
CA LEU A 45 9.03 -14.97 -8.03
C LEU A 45 9.00 -14.94 -6.50
N PHE A 46 9.20 -16.08 -5.84
CA PHE A 46 9.30 -16.14 -4.38
C PHE A 46 10.47 -15.30 -3.84
N ASN A 47 11.65 -15.38 -4.45
CA ASN A 47 12.80 -14.54 -4.08
C ASN A 47 12.49 -13.05 -4.28
N SER A 48 11.91 -12.68 -5.42
CA SER A 48 11.53 -11.28 -5.70
C SER A 48 10.49 -10.74 -4.72
N LEU A 49 9.48 -11.53 -4.38
CA LEU A 49 8.47 -11.17 -3.37
C LEU A 49 9.10 -11.03 -1.98
N SER A 50 10.05 -11.89 -1.63
CA SER A 50 10.78 -11.81 -0.36
C SER A 50 11.59 -10.52 -0.24
N HIS A 51 12.20 -10.05 -1.34
CA HIS A 51 12.86 -8.74 -1.38
C HIS A 51 11.86 -7.58 -1.25
N MET A 52 10.72 -7.64 -1.94
CA MET A 52 9.70 -6.59 -1.89
C MET A 52 9.06 -6.47 -0.49
N LEU A 53 8.74 -7.59 0.15
CA LEU A 53 8.12 -7.66 1.47
C LEU A 53 9.13 -7.53 2.62
N CYS A 54 10.40 -7.28 2.31
CA CYS A 54 11.49 -7.16 3.29
C CYS A 54 11.63 -8.40 4.19
N ILE A 55 11.33 -9.60 3.67
CA ILE A 55 11.44 -10.88 4.39
C ILE A 55 12.87 -11.40 4.35
N GLY A 56 13.59 -11.20 3.23
CA GLY A 56 14.98 -11.63 3.06
C GLY A 56 15.26 -12.21 1.67
N TYR A 57 16.35 -12.97 1.55
CA TYR A 57 16.96 -13.41 0.29
C TYR A 57 16.35 -14.67 -0.36
N GLY A 58 15.27 -15.21 0.24
CA GLY A 58 14.74 -16.52 -0.13
C GLY A 58 15.39 -17.66 0.63
N PHE A 59 15.62 -18.80 -0.04
CA PHE A 59 16.15 -20.02 0.61
C PHE A 59 17.67 -20.00 0.80
N PHE A 60 18.41 -19.42 -0.16
CA PHE A 60 19.87 -19.26 -0.08
C PHE A 60 20.28 -17.81 -0.33
N PRO A 61 21.33 -17.31 0.34
CA PRO A 61 21.91 -16.01 0.03
C PRO A 61 22.56 -16.02 -1.37
N PRO A 62 22.70 -14.84 -2.01
CA PRO A 62 23.42 -14.72 -3.27
C PRO A 62 24.85 -15.22 -3.11
N GLY A 63 25.29 -16.12 -3.99
CA GLY A 63 26.63 -16.71 -3.92
C GLY A 63 27.67 -15.85 -4.62
N ASN A 64 27.31 -15.34 -5.80
CA ASN A 64 28.21 -14.57 -6.65
C ASN A 64 28.01 -13.04 -6.47
N VAL A 65 29.07 -12.27 -6.72
CA VAL A 65 29.07 -10.80 -6.63
C VAL A 65 27.99 -10.18 -7.52
N GLY A 66 27.72 -10.75 -8.69
CA GLY A 66 26.64 -10.30 -9.57
C GLY A 66 25.26 -10.43 -8.94
N GLU A 67 24.99 -11.57 -8.29
CA GLU A 67 23.74 -11.83 -7.58
C GLU A 67 23.59 -10.93 -6.35
N VAL A 68 24.69 -10.65 -5.64
CA VAL A 68 24.71 -9.73 -4.50
C VAL A 68 24.26 -8.33 -4.92
N TRP A 69 24.83 -7.78 -5.99
CA TRP A 69 24.44 -6.46 -6.48
C TRP A 69 23.00 -6.42 -7.00
N ALA A 70 22.58 -7.46 -7.75
CA ALA A 70 21.21 -7.57 -8.23
C ALA A 70 20.20 -7.61 -7.06
N THR A 71 20.52 -8.37 -6.01
CA THR A 71 19.75 -8.48 -4.78
C THR A 71 19.66 -7.16 -4.04
N ASN A 72 20.78 -6.44 -3.86
CA ASN A 72 20.79 -5.13 -3.21
C ASN A 72 19.90 -4.11 -3.94
N ILE A 73 19.99 -4.04 -5.28
CA ILE A 73 19.16 -3.14 -6.10
C ILE A 73 17.67 -3.53 -6.00
N SER A 74 17.40 -4.85 -6.02
CA SER A 74 16.06 -5.41 -5.87
C SER A 74 15.44 -5.06 -4.52
N MET A 75 16.19 -5.17 -3.42
CA MET A 75 15.73 -4.81 -2.07
C MET A 75 15.48 -3.32 -1.91
N LEU A 76 16.37 -2.45 -2.39
CA LEU A 76 16.20 -1.00 -2.31
C LEU A 76 14.95 -0.53 -3.06
N THR A 77 14.74 -1.07 -4.26
CA THR A 77 13.58 -0.71 -5.08
C THR A 77 12.30 -1.32 -4.52
N GLY A 78 12.36 -2.57 -4.04
CA GLY A 78 11.26 -3.26 -3.38
C GLY A 78 10.76 -2.53 -2.13
N ALA A 79 11.67 -2.14 -1.24
CA ALA A 79 11.36 -1.40 -0.02
C ALA A 79 10.70 -0.04 -0.34
N SER A 80 11.23 0.69 -1.33
CA SER A 80 10.67 1.98 -1.76
C SER A 80 9.24 1.84 -2.30
N MET A 81 8.98 0.80 -3.10
CA MET A 81 7.64 0.50 -3.61
C MET A 81 6.68 0.07 -2.50
N TYR A 82 7.14 -0.74 -1.55
CA TYR A 82 6.33 -1.18 -0.42
C TYR A 82 5.94 0.00 0.49
N ALA A 83 6.89 0.90 0.79
CA ALA A 83 6.62 2.12 1.53
C ALA A 83 5.59 3.01 0.82
N SER A 84 5.71 3.15 -0.50
CA SER A 84 4.75 3.90 -1.32
C SER A 84 3.36 3.26 -1.33
N PHE A 85 3.29 1.93 -1.36
CA PHE A 85 2.01 1.20 -1.29
C PHE A 85 1.31 1.42 0.04
N ILE A 86 2.04 1.34 1.16
CA ILE A 86 1.49 1.66 2.48
C ILE A 86 1.06 3.13 2.54
N GLY A 87 1.87 4.05 2.00
CA GLY A 87 1.54 5.47 1.96
C GLY A 87 0.27 5.76 1.18
N LEU A 88 0.07 5.09 0.03
CA LEU A 88 -1.14 5.20 -0.76
C LEU A 88 -2.35 4.60 -0.02
N ALA A 89 -2.21 3.41 0.57
CA ALA A 89 -3.27 2.78 1.33
C ALA A 89 -3.70 3.64 2.52
N ALA A 90 -2.74 4.20 3.26
CA ALA A 90 -3.00 5.13 4.35
C ALA A 90 -3.70 6.41 3.84
N SER A 91 -3.25 6.96 2.71
CA SER A 91 -3.88 8.15 2.12
C SER A 91 -5.33 7.89 1.70
N LEU A 92 -5.61 6.74 1.10
CA LEU A 92 -6.97 6.33 0.72
C LEU A 92 -7.88 6.14 1.94
N LEU A 93 -7.36 5.54 3.01
CA LEU A 93 -8.10 5.40 4.27
C LEU A 93 -8.40 6.78 4.88
N MET A 94 -7.41 7.67 4.90
CA MET A 94 -7.58 9.03 5.42
C MET A 94 -8.55 9.87 4.58
N ASP A 95 -8.57 9.67 3.26
CA ASP A 95 -9.50 10.35 2.36
C ASP A 95 -10.95 9.86 2.56
N SER A 96 -11.13 8.54 2.71
CA SER A 96 -12.44 7.92 3.02
C SER A 96 -13.02 8.42 4.35
N ASP A 97 -12.19 8.55 5.39
CA ASP A 97 -12.63 9.01 6.72
C ASP A 97 -12.65 10.54 6.85
N SER A 98 -12.22 11.28 5.83
CA SER A 98 -12.00 12.73 5.91
C SER A 98 -13.27 13.53 6.24
N GLY A 99 -14.44 13.08 5.75
CA GLY A 99 -15.72 13.74 6.00
C GLY A 99 -16.14 13.66 7.46
N ASP A 100 -16.17 12.44 8.00
CA ASP A 100 -16.57 12.19 9.39
C ASP A 100 -15.51 12.74 10.39
N ALA A 101 -14.22 12.68 10.04
CA ALA A 101 -13.15 13.29 10.83
C ALA A 101 -13.29 14.82 10.92
N ARG A 102 -13.65 15.50 9.83
CA ARG A 102 -13.92 16.96 9.83
C ARG A 102 -15.12 17.31 10.68
N TYR A 103 -16.19 16.52 10.61
CA TYR A 103 -17.38 16.71 11.45
C TYR A 103 -17.04 16.57 12.94
N ALA A 104 -16.29 15.53 13.31
CA ALA A 104 -15.83 15.32 14.69
C ALA A 104 -14.97 16.49 15.21
N ALA A 105 -13.99 16.94 14.41
CA ALA A 105 -13.15 18.08 14.78
C ALA A 105 -13.96 19.38 14.97
N GLN A 106 -14.95 19.63 14.11
CA GLN A 106 -15.85 20.78 14.25
C GLN A 106 -16.73 20.69 15.50
N LEU A 107 -17.26 19.49 15.80
CA LEU A 107 -18.06 19.25 17.00
C LEU A 107 -17.24 19.50 18.27
N ASP A 108 -15.98 19.05 18.32
CA ASP A 108 -15.08 19.28 19.45
C ASP A 108 -14.75 20.76 19.65
N ALA A 109 -14.44 21.49 18.57
CA ALA A 109 -14.21 22.93 18.63
C ALA A 109 -15.43 23.70 19.16
N ILE A 110 -16.64 23.31 18.71
CA ILE A 110 -17.89 23.92 19.19
C ILE A 110 -18.12 23.55 20.66
N ASN A 111 -17.90 22.29 21.06
CA ASN A 111 -18.03 21.86 22.46
C ASN A 111 -17.11 22.68 23.39
N LEU A 112 -15.86 22.89 23.00
CA LEU A 112 -14.91 23.75 23.72
C LEU A 112 -15.40 25.19 23.82
N TYR A 113 -15.91 25.76 22.72
CA TYR A 113 -16.48 27.11 22.71
C TYR A 113 -17.68 27.23 23.66
N MET A 114 -18.58 26.24 23.63
CA MET A 114 -19.78 26.22 24.47
C MET A 114 -19.44 26.09 25.97
N ALA A 115 -18.41 25.31 26.29
CA ALA A 115 -17.88 25.18 27.64
C ALA A 115 -17.29 26.50 28.13
N ASN A 116 -16.45 27.16 27.31
CA ASN A 116 -15.81 28.42 27.66
C ASN A 116 -16.82 29.56 27.88
N ARG A 117 -17.87 29.62 27.06
CA ARG A 117 -18.96 30.61 27.19
C ARG A 117 -20.04 30.23 28.21
N ARG A 118 -19.91 29.08 28.88
CA ARG A 118 -20.88 28.58 29.88
C ARG A 118 -22.33 28.61 29.38
N LEU A 119 -22.55 28.15 28.14
CA LEU A 119 -23.91 28.12 27.58
C LEU A 119 -24.84 27.20 28.41
N PRO A 120 -26.12 27.56 28.58
CA PRO A 120 -27.14 26.68 29.17
C PRO A 120 -27.29 25.37 28.39
N LEU A 121 -27.60 24.28 29.09
CA LEU A 121 -27.74 22.92 28.50
C LEU A 121 -28.69 22.91 27.29
N ALA A 122 -29.86 23.53 27.40
CA ALA A 122 -30.84 23.59 26.32
C ALA A 122 -30.32 24.25 25.03
N LEU A 123 -29.40 25.23 25.14
CA LEU A 123 -28.77 25.85 23.98
C LEU A 123 -27.67 24.97 23.39
N ARG A 124 -26.94 24.21 24.22
CA ARG A 124 -25.92 23.26 23.74
C ARG A 124 -26.53 22.15 22.90
N ASP A 125 -27.66 21.62 23.35
CA ASP A 125 -28.36 20.54 22.64
C ASP A 125 -28.88 21.04 21.28
N ARG A 126 -29.51 22.22 21.25
CA ARG A 126 -29.95 22.85 20.00
C ARG A 126 -28.81 23.09 19.00
N VAL A 127 -27.63 23.51 19.48
CA VAL A 127 -26.46 23.73 18.61
C VAL A 127 -25.96 22.41 18.03
N ARG A 128 -25.88 21.35 18.84
CA ARG A 128 -25.47 20.02 18.41
C ARG A 128 -26.46 19.43 17.40
N ASP A 129 -27.76 19.54 17.66
CA ASP A 129 -28.80 19.06 16.75
C ASP A 129 -28.76 19.79 15.41
N ASN A 130 -28.54 21.11 15.41
CA ASN A 130 -28.41 21.88 14.18
C ASN A 130 -27.19 21.46 13.37
N LEU A 131 -26.05 21.22 14.03
CA LEU A 131 -24.82 20.77 13.37
C LEU A 131 -24.99 19.36 12.77
N ALA A 132 -25.59 18.44 13.53
CA ALA A 132 -25.88 17.08 13.06
C ALA A 132 -26.90 17.06 11.92
N TYR A 133 -27.90 17.96 11.93
CA TYR A 133 -28.82 18.15 10.82
C TYR A 133 -28.09 18.65 9.57
N ARG A 134 -27.29 19.72 9.69
CA ARG A 134 -26.51 20.27 8.56
C ARG A 134 -25.55 19.25 7.95
N TRP A 135 -24.88 18.43 8.77
CA TRP A 135 -23.99 17.38 8.30
C TRP A 135 -24.72 16.35 7.42
N ARG A 136 -25.85 15.82 7.92
CA ARG A 136 -26.68 14.86 7.17
C ARG A 136 -27.25 15.46 5.89
N THR A 137 -27.76 16.69 5.93
CA THR A 137 -28.30 17.37 4.74
C THR A 137 -27.23 17.60 3.69
N ARG A 138 -26.02 18.01 4.09
CA ARG A 138 -24.91 18.20 3.14
C ARG A 138 -24.52 16.89 2.44
N ARG A 139 -24.48 15.78 3.18
CA ARG A 139 -24.15 14.45 2.65
C ARG A 139 -25.20 13.96 1.63
N LEU A 140 -26.48 14.21 1.89
CA LEU A 140 -27.59 13.89 0.97
C LEU A 140 -27.59 14.74 -0.32
N LEU A 141 -27.12 15.99 -0.23
CA LEU A 141 -26.98 16.87 -1.40
C LEU A 141 -25.83 16.42 -2.29
N ASP A 142 -24.68 16.07 -1.69
CA ASP A 142 -23.52 15.53 -2.41
C ASP A 142 -23.88 14.25 -3.19
N GLU A 143 -24.70 13.38 -2.59
CA GLU A 143 -25.23 12.18 -3.25
C GLU A 143 -26.16 12.52 -4.43
N HIS A 144 -27.03 13.52 -4.32
CA HIS A 144 -27.89 13.96 -5.42
C HIS A 144 -27.10 14.59 -6.58
N ASP A 145 -26.18 15.50 -6.28
CA ASP A 145 -25.34 16.14 -7.28
C ASP A 145 -24.48 15.09 -8.02
N ALA A 146 -24.01 14.07 -7.30
CA ALA A 146 -23.32 12.93 -7.91
C ALA A 146 -24.25 12.12 -8.84
N LEU A 147 -25.50 11.87 -8.45
CA LEU A 147 -26.50 11.18 -9.27
C LEU A 147 -26.90 11.97 -10.53
N ASP A 148 -27.04 13.29 -10.42
CA ASP A 148 -27.38 14.18 -11.54
C ASP A 148 -26.23 14.33 -12.56
N SER A 149 -25.00 14.07 -12.13
CA SER A 149 -23.81 14.10 -13.00
C SER A 149 -23.64 12.82 -13.85
N LEU A 150 -24.40 11.76 -13.58
CA LEU A 150 -24.35 10.52 -14.36
C LEU A 150 -25.11 10.69 -15.68
N PRO A 151 -24.57 10.23 -16.82
CA PRO A 151 -25.28 10.30 -18.09
C PRO A 151 -26.55 9.45 -18.03
N ALA A 152 -27.69 10.04 -18.40
CA ALA A 152 -28.94 9.31 -18.55
C ALA A 152 -28.77 8.25 -19.64
N SER A 153 -28.75 6.97 -19.24
CA SER A 153 -28.87 5.83 -20.15
C SER A 153 -30.29 5.69 -20.67
#